data_AF-A0A9E2VK42-F1
#
_entry.id   AF-A0A9E2VK42-F1
#
_cell.length_a   1.000
_cell.length_b   1.000
_cell.length_c   1.000
_cell.angle_alpha   90.00
_cell.angle_beta   90.00
_cell.angle_gamma   90.00
#
_symmetry.space_group_name_H-M   'P 1'
#
loop_
_entity.id
_entity.type
_entity.pdbx_description
1 polymer ?
#
loop_
_entity_poly.entity_id
_entity_poly.type
_entity_poly.pdbx_seq_one_letter_code
_entity_poly.pdbx_strand_id
1 'polypeptide(L)'
;NDTVPHSPLRSPHSSAGSTNATAAAVTVLRNLGAAVEPAASDWLLGRAHPQGGFLALPNAPMPDLLSTATTLHALAGLQVSFAPLRESCLDFVDSLWTNVGGFHGNWGDDHLDCEYTFYGLLALGHLSL
;
A
#
# COMPACT_ATOMS: atom_id res chain seq x y z
N ASN A 1 -13.41 -51.56 9.98
CA ASN A 1 -13.91 -50.27 10.49
C ASN A 1 -12.68 -49.39 10.61
N ASP A 2 -12.37 -48.73 9.50
CA ASP A 2 -11.04 -48.20 9.21
C ASP A 2 -10.77 -46.92 9.99
N THR A 3 -9.70 -46.93 10.77
CA THR A 3 -9.12 -45.73 11.39
C THR A 3 -8.37 -44.94 10.32
N VAL A 4 -9.03 -43.96 9.71
CA VAL A 4 -8.38 -42.97 8.85
C VAL A 4 -7.65 -41.96 9.75
N PRO A 5 -6.34 -41.71 9.55
CA PRO A 5 -5.64 -40.67 10.28
C PRO A 5 -6.04 -39.30 9.73
N HIS A 6 -6.41 -38.37 10.62
CA HIS A 6 -6.59 -36.96 10.28
C HIS A 6 -5.25 -36.35 9.85
N SER A 7 -4.97 -36.31 8.55
CA SER A 7 -3.92 -35.47 7.98
C SER A 7 -4.30 -34.00 8.18
N PRO A 8 -3.38 -33.13 8.65
CA PRO A 8 -3.61 -31.70 8.59
C PRO A 8 -3.50 -31.27 7.12
N LEU A 9 -4.65 -31.11 6.47
CA LEU A 9 -4.74 -30.37 5.22
C LEU A 9 -4.52 -28.87 5.52
N ARG A 10 -3.26 -28.49 5.74
CA ARG A 10 -2.80 -27.15 5.41
C ARG A 10 -1.91 -27.29 4.19
N SER A 11 -2.54 -27.24 3.02
CA SER A 11 -1.88 -26.74 1.83
C SER A 11 -1.29 -25.36 2.16
N PRO A 12 -0.01 -25.09 1.83
CA PRO A 12 0.50 -23.72 1.90
C PRO A 12 -0.20 -22.96 0.78
N HIS A 13 -1.38 -22.41 1.05
CA HIS A 13 -1.82 -21.26 0.29
C HIS A 13 -0.74 -20.22 0.52
N SER A 14 0.00 -19.87 -0.52
CA SER A 14 0.78 -18.65 -0.58
C SER A 14 -0.20 -17.48 -0.41
N SER A 15 -0.59 -17.23 0.85
CA SER A 15 -1.37 -16.09 1.28
C SER A 15 -0.46 -14.87 1.22
N ALA A 16 -0.13 -14.45 0.00
CA ALA A 16 0.59 -13.21 -0.21
C ALA A 16 -0.22 -12.07 0.41
N GLY A 17 0.39 -11.33 1.33
CA GLY A 17 -0.26 -10.19 1.99
C GLY A 17 -0.64 -9.12 0.96
N SER A 18 -1.79 -8.46 1.18
CA SER A 18 -2.24 -7.32 0.38
C SER A 18 -1.88 -6.02 1.07
N THR A 19 -1.26 -5.10 0.33
CA THR A 19 -0.82 -3.80 0.86
C THR A 19 -1.98 -2.97 1.37
N ASN A 20 -3.05 -2.87 0.58
CA ASN A 20 -4.24 -2.13 0.94
C ASN A 20 -4.95 -2.75 2.15
N ALA A 21 -5.04 -4.08 2.22
CA ALA A 21 -5.66 -4.75 3.36
C ALA A 21 -4.86 -4.52 4.66
N THR A 22 -3.52 -4.58 4.60
CA THR A 22 -2.65 -4.29 5.74
C THR A 22 -2.77 -2.82 6.17
N ALA A 23 -2.69 -1.87 5.23
CA ALA A 23 -2.83 -0.45 5.52
C ALA A 23 -4.20 -0.10 6.13
N ALA A 24 -5.27 -0.72 5.62
CA ALA A 24 -6.62 -0.58 6.17
C ALA A 24 -6.71 -1.15 7.59
N ALA A 25 -6.19 -2.36 7.83
CA ALA A 25 -6.19 -2.99 9.15
C ALA A 25 -5.42 -2.13 10.18
N VAL A 26 -4.23 -1.64 9.81
CA VAL A 26 -3.44 -0.71 10.63
C VAL A 26 -4.25 0.54 10.98
N THR A 27 -4.89 1.16 9.99
CA THR A 27 -5.67 2.39 10.19
C THR A 27 -6.89 2.16 11.09
N VAL A 28 -7.60 1.04 10.92
CA VAL A 28 -8.75 0.66 11.74
C VAL A 28 -8.32 0.37 13.18
N LEU A 29 -7.27 -0.43 13.39
CA LEU A 29 -6.76 -0.73 14.73
C LEU A 29 -6.33 0.54 15.47
N ARG A 30 -5.60 1.44 14.79
CA ARG A 30 -5.24 2.76 15.34
C ARG A 30 -6.48 3.56 15.74
N ASN A 31 -7.49 3.64 14.87
CA ASN A 31 -8.73 4.39 15.16
C ASN A 31 -9.54 3.82 16.32
N LEU A 32 -9.45 2.51 16.54
CA LEU A 32 -10.09 1.83 17.68
C LEU A 32 -9.25 1.88 18.97
N GLY A 33 -8.05 2.50 18.93
CA GLY A 33 -7.12 2.51 20.06
C GLY A 33 -6.53 1.13 20.38
N ALA A 34 -6.58 0.20 19.43
CA ALA A 34 -6.00 -1.13 19.56
C ALA A 34 -4.51 -1.13 19.21
N ALA A 35 -3.77 -2.09 19.76
CA ALA A 35 -2.36 -2.26 19.45
C ALA A 35 -2.17 -2.66 17.97
N VAL A 36 -1.16 -2.07 17.33
CA VAL A 36 -0.70 -2.45 15.99
C VAL A 36 0.66 -3.10 16.14
N GLU A 37 0.82 -4.30 15.57
CA GLU A 37 2.08 -5.02 15.56
C GLU A 37 3.14 -4.25 14.76
N PRO A 38 4.36 -4.00 15.29
CA PRO A 38 5.43 -3.29 14.57
C PRO A 38 5.79 -3.93 13.23
N ALA A 39 5.65 -5.25 13.13
CA ALA A 39 5.88 -5.99 11.89
C ALA A 39 4.98 -5.51 10.74
N ALA A 40 3.81 -4.91 11.03
CA ALA A 40 2.93 -4.37 9.99
C ALA A 40 3.52 -3.13 9.32
N SER A 41 4.11 -2.20 10.08
CA SER A 41 4.79 -1.03 9.49
C SER A 41 6.05 -1.42 8.73
N ASP A 42 6.82 -2.38 9.26
CA ASP A 42 8.01 -2.89 8.57
C ASP A 42 7.64 -3.57 7.25
N TRP A 43 6.56 -4.36 7.26
CA TRP A 43 6.06 -5.00 6.07
C TRP A 43 5.56 -4.00 5.03
N LEU A 44 4.85 -2.94 5.45
CA LEU A 44 4.40 -1.85 4.59
C LEU A 44 5.58 -1.08 3.97
N LEU A 45 6.59 -0.71 4.76
CA LEU A 45 7.82 -0.10 4.27
C LEU A 45 8.53 -1.00 3.25
N GLY A 46 8.54 -2.32 3.50
CA GLY A 46 9.06 -3.32 2.57
C GLY A 46 8.26 -3.46 1.27
N ARG A 47 7.15 -2.73 1.06
CA ARG A 47 6.43 -2.64 -0.23
C ARG A 47 6.92 -1.50 -1.12
N ALA A 48 7.83 -0.66 -0.63
CA ALA A 48 8.41 0.42 -1.41
C ALA A 48 9.11 -0.14 -2.66
N HIS A 49 8.84 0.48 -3.80
CA HIS A 49 9.43 0.08 -5.08
C HIS A 49 10.67 0.96 -5.39
N PRO A 50 11.74 0.41 -6.01
CA PRO A 50 12.95 1.18 -6.31
C PRO A 50 12.73 2.41 -7.20
N GLN A 51 11.66 2.41 -8.01
CA GLN A 51 11.28 3.55 -8.86
C GLN A 51 10.28 4.51 -8.18
N GLY A 52 10.05 4.37 -6.87
CA GLY A 52 9.06 5.15 -6.12
C GLY A 52 7.72 4.45 -5.97
N GLY A 53 6.89 4.93 -5.04
CA GLY A 53 5.59 4.33 -4.73
C GLY A 53 5.67 2.97 -4.02
N PHE A 54 4.51 2.35 -3.82
CA PHE A 54 4.36 1.08 -3.11
C PHE A 54 3.60 0.05 -3.95
N LEU A 55 4.05 -1.20 -3.90
CA LEU A 55 3.44 -2.34 -4.59
C LEU A 55 2.15 -2.79 -3.89
N ALA A 56 1.11 -3.15 -4.66
CA ALA A 56 -0.13 -3.74 -4.13
C ALA A 56 0.05 -5.12 -3.48
N LEU A 57 0.99 -5.89 -4.02
CA LEU A 57 1.35 -7.24 -3.61
C LEU A 57 2.88 -7.40 -3.67
N PRO A 58 3.48 -8.34 -2.91
CA PRO A 58 4.92 -8.59 -2.95
C PRO A 58 5.52 -8.80 -4.34
N ASN A 59 4.74 -9.34 -5.27
CA ASN A 59 5.13 -9.71 -6.62
C ASN A 59 4.39 -8.90 -7.68
N ALA A 60 3.75 -7.78 -7.30
CA ALA A 60 3.16 -6.88 -8.29
C ALA A 60 4.27 -6.36 -9.21
N PRO A 61 4.02 -6.23 -10.53
CA PRO A 61 5.05 -5.86 -11.49
C PRO A 61 5.48 -4.38 -11.37
N MET A 62 4.63 -3.54 -10.76
CA MET A 62 4.84 -2.11 -10.61
C MET A 62 4.06 -1.55 -9.41
N PRO A 63 4.45 -0.37 -8.90
CA PRO A 63 3.69 0.35 -7.88
C PRO A 63 2.37 0.90 -8.44
N ASP A 64 1.42 1.16 -7.55
CA ASP A 64 0.17 1.84 -7.88
C ASP A 64 -0.16 2.95 -6.87
N LEU A 65 -1.01 3.89 -7.28
CA LEU A 65 -1.33 5.10 -6.53
C LEU A 65 -2.17 4.81 -5.28
N LEU A 66 -3.07 3.84 -5.36
CA LEU A 66 -3.91 3.42 -4.24
C LEU A 66 -3.05 2.83 -3.09
N SER A 67 -2.17 1.88 -3.41
CA SER A 67 -1.24 1.29 -2.45
C SER A 67 -0.22 2.28 -1.93
N THR A 68 0.22 3.21 -2.77
CA THR A 68 1.09 4.32 -2.33
C THR A 68 0.39 5.21 -1.31
N ALA A 69 -0.78 5.74 -1.65
CA ALA A 69 -1.52 6.67 -0.81
C ALA A 69 -1.96 6.05 0.52
N THR A 70 -2.47 4.81 0.49
CA THR A 70 -2.93 4.11 1.70
C THR A 70 -1.77 3.72 2.61
N THR A 71 -0.63 3.33 2.05
CA THR A 71 0.58 3.04 2.83
C THR A 71 1.13 4.28 3.51
N LEU A 72 1.26 5.40 2.78
CA LEU A 72 1.68 6.68 3.35
C LEU A 72 0.74 7.12 4.48
N HIS A 73 -0.57 7.01 4.28
CA HIS A 73 -1.56 7.33 5.32
C HIS A 73 -1.43 6.46 6.56
N ALA A 74 -1.24 5.14 6.39
CA ALA A 74 -1.07 4.21 7.50
C ALA A 74 0.23 4.50 8.28
N LEU A 75 1.35 4.69 7.58
CA LEU A 75 2.65 4.98 8.21
C LEU A 75 2.65 6.32 8.94
N ALA A 76 2.09 7.37 8.32
CA ALA A 76 1.91 8.67 8.97
C ALA A 76 1.05 8.56 10.23
N GLY A 77 -0.04 7.79 10.16
CA GLY A 77 -0.90 7.51 11.31
C GLY A 77 -0.22 6.75 12.45
N LEU A 78 0.79 5.94 12.13
CA LEU A 78 1.65 5.27 13.11
C LEU A 78 2.86 6.10 13.54
N GLN A 79 3.05 7.30 12.98
CA GLN A 79 4.24 8.13 13.17
C GLN A 79 5.55 7.42 12.76
N VAL A 80 5.47 6.50 11.80
CA VAL A 80 6.63 5.81 11.24
C VAL A 80 7.20 6.67 10.12
N SER A 81 8.48 7.01 10.23
CA SER A 81 9.17 7.84 9.24
C SER A 81 9.35 7.08 7.92
N PHE A 82 8.94 7.72 6.83
CA PHE A 82 9.22 7.34 5.45
C PHE A 82 10.05 8.40 4.72
N ALA A 83 10.76 9.27 5.47
CA ALA A 83 11.56 10.34 4.89
C ALA A 83 12.53 9.91 3.77
N PRO A 84 13.22 8.75 3.85
CA PRO A 84 14.08 8.28 2.77
C PRO A 84 13.35 7.95 1.45
N LEU A 85 12.04 7.73 1.50
CA LEU A 85 11.20 7.38 0.34
C LEU A 85 10.46 8.59 -0.23
N ARG A 86 10.57 9.78 0.41
CA ARG A 86 9.75 10.95 0.07
C ARG A 86 9.94 11.38 -1.37
N GLU A 87 11.17 11.64 -1.78
CA GLU A 87 11.47 12.15 -3.13
C GLU A 87 11.05 11.15 -4.21
N SER A 88 11.37 9.86 -4.04
CA SER A 88 10.95 8.85 -5.01
C SER A 88 9.44 8.66 -5.06
N CYS A 89 8.72 8.82 -3.94
CA CYS A 89 7.26 8.82 -3.96
C CYS A 89 6.68 10.06 -4.63
N LEU A 90 7.30 11.24 -4.48
CA LEU A 90 6.90 12.45 -5.19
C LEU A 90 7.10 12.28 -6.70
N ASP A 91 8.26 11.79 -7.12
CA ASP A 91 8.55 11.51 -8.54
C ASP A 91 7.54 10.50 -9.13
N PHE A 92 7.19 9.46 -8.38
CA PHE A 92 6.18 8.49 -8.79
C PHE A 92 4.79 9.13 -8.94
N VAL A 93 4.34 9.91 -7.95
CA VAL A 93 3.02 10.57 -8.01
C VAL A 93 2.96 11.60 -9.14
N ASP A 94 4.04 12.36 -9.35
CA ASP A 94 4.15 13.32 -10.47
C ASP A 94 4.08 12.62 -11.83
N SER A 95 4.71 11.44 -11.96
CA SER A 95 4.63 10.64 -13.19
C SER A 95 3.22 10.17 -13.56
N LEU A 96 2.28 10.19 -12.61
CA LEU A 96 0.89 9.79 -12.80
C LEU A 96 -0.04 10.99 -13.03
N TRP A 97 0.42 12.21 -12.80
CA TRP A 97 -0.36 13.43 -12.99
C TRP A 97 -0.59 13.70 -14.48
N THR A 98 -1.78 14.22 -14.78
CA THR A 98 -2.17 14.64 -16.13
C THR A 98 -2.46 16.14 -16.19
N ASN A 99 -2.24 16.74 -17.36
CA ASN A 99 -2.52 18.16 -17.59
C ASN A 99 -4.02 18.52 -17.55
N VAL A 100 -4.91 17.54 -17.50
CA VAL A 100 -6.37 17.73 -17.33
C VAL A 100 -6.80 17.71 -15.85
N GLY A 101 -5.86 17.57 -14.92
CA GLY A 101 -6.09 17.72 -13.48
C GLY A 101 -6.42 16.43 -12.73
N GLY A 102 -6.20 15.26 -13.34
CA GLY A 102 -6.40 13.95 -12.73
C GLY A 102 -5.11 13.15 -12.62
N PHE A 103 -5.18 12.00 -11.94
CA PHE A 103 -4.09 11.04 -11.83
C PHE A 103 -4.50 9.68 -12.39
N HIS A 104 -3.57 9.00 -13.04
CA HIS A 104 -3.71 7.57 -13.35
C HIS A 104 -3.39 6.70 -12.13
N GLY A 105 -3.93 5.47 -12.09
CA GLY A 105 -3.67 4.55 -11.00
C GLY A 105 -2.27 3.93 -11.03
N ASN A 106 -1.70 3.73 -12.22
CA ASN A 106 -0.34 3.25 -12.47
C ASN A 106 0.05 3.57 -13.92
N TRP A 107 1.28 3.27 -14.35
CA TRP A 107 1.75 3.61 -15.71
C TRP A 107 1.04 2.87 -16.85
N GLY A 108 0.36 1.76 -16.57
CA GLY A 108 -0.42 1.01 -17.55
C GLY A 108 -1.90 1.39 -17.58
N ASP A 109 -2.34 2.31 -16.73
CA ASP A 109 -3.71 2.78 -16.65
C ASP A 109 -3.94 3.95 -17.61
N ASP A 110 -4.93 3.84 -18.48
CA ASP A 110 -5.34 4.87 -19.44
C ASP A 110 -6.64 5.57 -19.04
N HIS A 111 -7.27 5.14 -17.93
CA HIS A 111 -8.49 5.73 -17.44
C HIS A 111 -8.20 6.81 -16.39
N LEU A 112 -9.03 7.86 -16.41
CA LEU A 112 -9.04 8.88 -15.38
C LEU A 112 -10.37 8.82 -14.66
N ASP A 113 -10.31 8.72 -13.34
CA ASP A 113 -11.47 8.76 -12.48
C ASP A 113 -11.21 9.60 -11.21
N CYS A 114 -12.27 9.76 -10.42
CA CYS A 114 -12.18 10.48 -9.16
C CYS A 114 -11.48 9.67 -8.06
N GLU A 115 -11.37 8.34 -8.19
CA GLU A 115 -10.74 7.47 -7.21
C GLU A 115 -9.23 7.73 -7.17
N TYR A 116 -8.56 7.67 -8.32
CA TYR A 116 -7.11 7.91 -8.38
C TYR A 116 -6.77 9.39 -8.18
N THR A 117 -7.67 10.30 -8.55
CA THR A 117 -7.51 11.71 -8.18
C THR A 117 -7.53 11.90 -6.66
N PHE A 118 -8.43 11.23 -5.94
CA PHE A 118 -8.46 11.24 -4.49
C PHE A 118 -7.17 10.68 -3.90
N TYR A 119 -6.67 9.54 -4.42
CA TYR A 119 -5.44 8.94 -3.91
C TYR A 119 -4.19 9.77 -4.20
N GLY A 120 -4.12 10.45 -5.36
CA GLY A 120 -3.06 11.41 -5.66
C GLY A 120 -2.99 12.54 -4.65
N LEU A 121 -4.14 13.15 -4.33
CA LEU A 121 -4.23 14.20 -3.32
C LEU A 121 -3.90 13.70 -1.91
N LEU A 122 -4.36 12.50 -1.55
CA LEU A 122 -4.02 11.87 -0.26
C LEU A 122 -2.51 11.66 -0.14
N ALA A 123 -1.86 11.14 -1.18
CA ALA A 123 -0.41 10.94 -1.20
C ALA A 123 0.35 12.27 -1.07
N LEU A 124 0.00 13.27 -1.88
CA LEU A 124 0.61 14.61 -1.83
C LEU A 124 0.42 15.27 -0.45
N GLY A 125 -0.72 15.07 0.20
CA GLY A 125 -0.97 15.56 1.56
C GLY A 125 0.03 15.03 2.60
N HIS A 126 0.49 13.78 2.46
CA HIS A 126 1.53 13.21 3.35
C HIS A 126 2.95 13.57 2.91
N LEU A 127 3.18 13.78 1.61
CA LEU A 127 4.50 14.06 1.05
C LEU A 127 4.89 15.55 1.08
N SER A 128 3.94 16.45 1.33
CA SER A 128 4.17 17.91 1.39
C SER A 128 4.46 18.45 2.79
N LEU A 129 4.29 17.63 3.84
CA LEU A 129 4.54 17.96 5.26
C LEU A 129 5.94 17.55 5.70
#